data_AF-A0A7V5K4T0-F1
#
_entry.id   AF-A0A7V5K4T0-F1
#
_cell.length_a   1.000
_cell.length_b   1.000
_cell.length_c   1.000
_cell.angle_alpha   90.00
_cell.angle_beta   90.00
_cell.angle_gamma   90.00
#
_symmetry.space_group_name_H-M   'P 1'
#
loop_
_entity.id
_entity.type
_entity.pdbx_description
1 polymer ?
#
loop_
_entity_poly.entity_id
_entity_poly.type
_entity_poly.pdbx_seq_one_letter_code
_entity_poly.pdbx_strand_id
1 'polypeptide(L)'
;MSPHIQIPMAPIYVVDILGAAFMILLSAMCVGIARGLCRRDPENLLWTYLLWLSSGLLIFSLSRSGSHLVKYVLLALEMDKAWIQIRPITGSLNSLSFVLVGAITLFFSQIYATYQRMGQDKATIQGAHQEILALNANLERMVAERTRELSASEEKYRRLFEGSRDMVFICDGQGRLLDINQAGWQLLGAQEKGELLGRDLLERVLPTDNQGGLLDRLQDRDFVSDLEVVLRRDGAEDSIGLLAATVRRNQVGMPERIEGILKDISSRRWMERQLLQADKLASLGQLSAGVAHEINNPLGLILGYTQLLLRDLEPQGQVAQDLKVIEKHAQHCKRIVEDLLKFSRSSGTTKTQQDINGLLQEVLAVVRSKFELERVKVVEELASGLPRLTLDGDKMKQVFMNLLMNARQ
;
A
#
# COMPACT_ATOMS: atom_id res chain seq x y z
N MET A 1 67.77 -106.20 -18.68
CA MET A 1 66.66 -106.11 -17.71
C MET A 1 66.62 -104.68 -17.21
N SER A 2 65.80 -103.73 -17.63
CA SER A 2 64.71 -103.60 -18.61
C SER A 2 64.99 -102.27 -19.36
N PRO A 3 64.57 -102.08 -20.62
CA PRO A 3 65.17 -101.07 -21.48
C PRO A 3 64.79 -99.67 -21.03
N HIS A 4 65.78 -98.87 -20.62
CA HIS A 4 65.64 -97.42 -20.59
C HIS A 4 65.44 -96.99 -22.04
N ILE A 5 64.19 -96.75 -22.43
CA ILE A 5 63.86 -96.03 -23.66
C ILE A 5 64.51 -94.65 -23.51
N GLN A 6 65.68 -94.48 -24.10
CA GLN A 6 66.28 -93.16 -24.33
C GLN A 6 65.40 -92.49 -25.39
N ILE A 7 64.32 -91.84 -24.92
CA ILE A 7 63.54 -90.95 -25.77
C ILE A 7 64.53 -89.87 -26.25
N PRO A 8 64.68 -89.64 -27.56
CA PRO A 8 65.53 -88.56 -28.04
C PRO A 8 65.01 -87.26 -27.43
N MET A 9 65.81 -86.58 -26.61
CA MET A 9 65.44 -85.32 -25.97
C MET A 9 65.44 -84.13 -26.96
N ALA A 10 65.93 -84.35 -28.18
CA ALA A 10 66.03 -83.36 -29.25
C ALA A 10 64.70 -82.67 -29.63
N PRO A 11 63.55 -83.37 -29.77
CA PRO A 11 62.27 -82.72 -30.06
C PRO A 11 61.81 -81.79 -28.94
N ILE A 12 62.08 -82.14 -27.68
CA ILE A 12 61.73 -81.31 -26.52
C ILE A 12 62.55 -80.02 -26.52
N TYR A 13 63.86 -80.10 -26.79
CA TYR A 13 64.72 -78.93 -26.88
C TYR A 13 64.36 -78.01 -28.05
N VAL A 14 64.03 -78.58 -29.21
CA VAL A 14 63.60 -77.82 -30.38
C VAL A 14 62.29 -77.07 -30.09
N VAL A 15 61.31 -77.73 -29.47
CA VAL A 15 60.03 -77.10 -29.10
C VAL A 15 60.22 -76.01 -28.05
N ASP A 16 61.05 -76.24 -27.02
CA ASP A 16 61.29 -75.23 -25.98
C ASP A 16 62.03 -74.00 -26.51
N ILE A 17 63.04 -74.16 -27.37
CA ILE A 17 63.82 -73.06 -27.96
C ILE A 17 62.96 -72.27 -28.97
N LEU A 18 62.25 -72.96 -29.87
CA LEU A 18 61.37 -72.29 -30.83
C LEU A 18 60.20 -71.61 -30.13
N GLY A 19 59.62 -72.24 -29.11
CA GLY A 19 58.57 -71.66 -28.28
C GLY A 19 59.04 -70.42 -27.52
N ALA A 20 60.23 -70.45 -26.93
CA ALA A 20 60.85 -69.32 -26.26
C ALA A 20 61.11 -68.14 -27.22
N ALA A 21 61.68 -68.41 -28.39
CA ALA A 21 61.92 -67.40 -29.42
C ALA A 21 60.60 -66.79 -29.93
N PHE A 22 59.59 -67.62 -30.16
CA PHE A 22 58.26 -67.17 -30.57
C PHE A 22 57.59 -66.29 -29.51
N MET A 23 57.63 -66.69 -28.24
CA MET A 23 57.07 -65.89 -27.15
C MET A 23 57.74 -64.53 -27.02
N ILE A 24 59.07 -64.42 -27.17
CA ILE A 24 59.76 -63.12 -27.11
C ILE A 24 59.34 -62.24 -28.28
N LEU A 25 59.34 -62.78 -29.51
CA LEU A 25 58.96 -62.03 -30.71
C LEU A 25 57.52 -61.51 -30.63
N LEU A 26 56.59 -62.37 -30.20
CA LEU A 26 55.18 -62.00 -30.04
C LEU A 26 55.01 -60.91 -28.96
N SER A 27 55.65 -61.06 -27.80
CA SER A 27 55.60 -60.05 -26.74
C SER A 27 56.20 -58.72 -27.18
N ALA A 28 57.31 -58.73 -27.92
CA ALA A 28 57.94 -57.52 -28.44
C ALA A 28 57.05 -56.81 -29.48
N MET A 29 56.38 -57.58 -30.35
CA MET A 29 55.39 -57.04 -31.30
C MET A 29 54.21 -56.39 -30.57
N CYS A 30 53.66 -57.04 -29.54
CA CYS A 30 52.58 -56.49 -28.72
C CYS A 30 52.96 -55.16 -28.07
N VAL A 31 54.17 -55.04 -27.51
CA VAL A 31 54.69 -53.77 -26.97
C VAL A 31 54.81 -52.71 -28.06
N GLY A 32 55.30 -53.07 -29.24
CA GLY A 32 55.39 -52.14 -30.38
C GLY A 32 54.04 -51.58 -30.80
N ILE A 33 53.02 -52.44 -30.90
CA ILE A 33 51.64 -52.04 -31.21
C ILE A 33 51.07 -51.16 -30.09
N ALA A 34 51.17 -51.58 -28.83
CA ALA A 34 50.67 -50.82 -27.69
C ALA A 34 51.32 -49.43 -27.58
N ARG A 35 52.63 -49.34 -27.85
CA ARG A 35 53.35 -48.06 -27.89
C ARG A 35 52.87 -47.17 -29.02
N GLY A 36 52.54 -47.75 -30.18
CA GLY A 36 51.90 -47.05 -31.29
C GLY A 36 50.53 -46.48 -30.91
N LEU A 37 49.72 -47.23 -30.17
CA LEU A 37 48.41 -46.80 -29.69
C LEU A 37 48.52 -45.65 -28.66
N CYS A 38 49.41 -45.75 -27.67
CA CYS A 38 49.66 -44.65 -26.71
C CYS A 38 50.15 -43.36 -27.38
N ARG A 39 50.93 -43.47 -28.45
CA ARG A 39 51.39 -42.28 -29.21
C ARG A 39 50.25 -41.58 -29.95
N ARG A 40 49.22 -42.32 -30.34
CA ARG A 40 48.05 -41.75 -31.04
C ARG A 40 47.09 -41.04 -30.09
N ASP A 41 46.93 -41.59 -28.88
CA ASP A 41 46.05 -41.03 -27.85
C ASP A 41 46.68 -41.23 -26.46
N PRO A 42 47.51 -40.26 -26.01
CA PRO A 42 48.22 -40.36 -24.73
C PRO A 42 47.32 -40.31 -23.50
N GLU A 43 46.11 -39.74 -23.61
CA GLU A 43 45.18 -39.59 -22.49
C GLU A 43 44.35 -40.86 -22.25
N ASN A 44 44.40 -41.81 -23.18
CA ASN A 44 43.69 -43.07 -23.05
C ASN A 44 44.35 -44.00 -22.02
N LEU A 45 43.70 -44.12 -20.88
CA LEU A 45 44.10 -45.01 -19.78
C LEU A 45 44.24 -46.48 -20.24
N LEU A 46 43.40 -46.94 -21.18
CA LEU A 46 43.41 -48.33 -21.65
C LEU A 46 44.61 -48.63 -22.54
N TRP A 47 45.03 -47.70 -23.40
CA TRP A 47 46.27 -47.86 -24.20
C TRP A 47 47.49 -47.86 -23.31
N THR A 48 47.55 -46.95 -22.34
CA THR A 48 48.63 -46.89 -21.36
C THR A 48 48.72 -48.21 -20.59
N TYR A 49 47.60 -48.75 -20.11
CA TYR A 49 47.54 -50.06 -19.47
C TYR A 49 48.05 -51.20 -20.37
N LEU A 50 47.59 -51.28 -21.62
CA LEU A 50 48.04 -52.31 -22.56
C LEU A 50 49.54 -52.23 -22.81
N LEU A 51 50.14 -51.03 -22.81
CA LEU A 51 51.58 -50.85 -22.91
C LEU A 51 52.32 -51.37 -21.67
N TRP A 52 51.86 -51.05 -20.46
CA TRP A 52 52.46 -51.55 -19.22
C TRP A 52 52.31 -53.08 -19.09
N LEU A 53 51.14 -53.62 -19.41
CA LEU A 53 50.85 -55.05 -19.38
C LEU A 53 51.73 -55.82 -20.38
N SER A 54 51.78 -55.37 -21.63
CA SER A 54 52.62 -56.00 -22.67
C SER A 54 54.10 -55.89 -22.34
N SER A 55 54.56 -54.79 -21.73
CA SER A 55 55.94 -54.63 -21.27
C SER A 55 56.28 -55.59 -20.12
N GLY A 56 55.36 -55.76 -19.15
CA GLY A 56 55.52 -56.74 -18.08
C GLY A 56 55.56 -58.19 -18.59
N LEU A 57 54.70 -58.54 -19.55
CA LEU A 57 54.72 -59.84 -20.21
C LEU A 57 55.97 -60.08 -21.06
N LEU A 58 56.53 -59.03 -21.69
CA LEU A 58 57.81 -59.11 -22.39
C LEU A 58 58.97 -59.37 -21.42
N ILE A 59 59.01 -58.68 -20.27
CA ILE A 59 60.01 -58.93 -19.21
C ILE A 59 59.91 -60.38 -18.72
N PHE A 60 58.69 -60.87 -18.49
CA PHE A 60 58.45 -62.27 -18.13
C PHE A 60 58.94 -63.24 -19.22
N SER A 61 58.59 -62.97 -20.48
CA SER A 61 58.98 -63.78 -21.64
C SER A 61 60.51 -63.84 -21.81
N LEU A 62 61.20 -62.70 -21.67
CA LEU A 62 62.66 -62.60 -21.70
C LEU A 62 63.31 -63.34 -20.53
N SER A 63 62.80 -63.15 -19.31
CA SER A 63 63.29 -63.84 -18.11
C SER A 63 63.14 -65.35 -18.25
N ARG A 64 61.95 -65.84 -18.62
CA ARG A 64 61.69 -67.27 -18.78
C ARG A 64 62.52 -67.89 -19.90
N SER A 65 62.48 -67.30 -21.09
CA SER A 65 63.21 -67.79 -22.25
C SER A 65 64.73 -67.74 -22.04
N GLY A 66 65.24 -66.67 -21.44
CA GLY A 66 66.64 -66.53 -21.05
C GLY A 66 67.06 -67.59 -20.03
N SER A 67 66.19 -67.91 -19.07
CA SER A 67 66.44 -68.99 -18.10
C SER A 67 66.58 -70.36 -18.77
N HIS A 68 65.75 -70.66 -19.77
CA HIS A 68 65.86 -71.90 -20.56
C HIS A 68 67.15 -71.91 -21.41
N LEU A 69 67.51 -70.80 -22.05
CA LEU A 69 68.76 -70.68 -22.82
C LEU A 69 70.00 -70.88 -21.93
N VAL A 70 70.06 -70.20 -20.78
CA VAL A 70 71.16 -70.37 -19.81
C VAL A 70 71.23 -71.80 -19.31
N LYS A 71 70.09 -72.44 -19.04
CA LYS A 71 70.03 -73.87 -18.69
C LYS A 71 70.66 -74.73 -19.78
N TYR A 72 70.28 -74.55 -21.05
CA TYR A 72 70.79 -75.39 -22.13
C TYR A 72 72.27 -75.15 -22.41
N VAL A 73 72.74 -73.90 -22.35
CA VAL A 73 74.16 -73.56 -22.52
C VAL A 73 75.01 -74.17 -21.40
N LEU A 74 74.57 -74.07 -20.15
CA LEU A 74 75.32 -74.62 -19.01
C LEU A 74 75.30 -76.16 -19.00
N LEU A 75 74.20 -76.80 -19.40
CA LEU A 75 74.14 -78.25 -19.57
C LEU A 75 75.03 -78.72 -20.73
N ALA A 76 75.11 -77.98 -21.84
CA ALA A 76 75.98 -78.30 -22.97
C ALA A 76 77.49 -78.14 -22.65
N LEU A 77 77.83 -77.28 -21.67
CA LEU A 77 79.19 -77.08 -21.16
C LEU A 77 79.53 -78.00 -19.97
N GLU A 78 78.68 -78.97 -19.63
CA GLU A 78 78.83 -79.89 -18.48
C GLU A 78 78.96 -79.17 -17.11
N MET A 79 78.39 -77.96 -16.99
CA MET A 79 78.44 -77.11 -15.80
C MET A 79 77.18 -77.24 -14.92
N ASP A 80 76.74 -78.47 -14.61
CA ASP A 80 75.50 -78.72 -13.86
C ASP A 80 75.44 -78.00 -12.51
N LYS A 81 76.59 -77.94 -11.81
CA LYS A 81 76.71 -77.27 -10.50
C LYS A 81 76.45 -75.77 -10.58
N ALA A 82 76.83 -75.12 -11.69
CA ALA A 82 76.59 -73.69 -11.89
C ALA A 82 75.11 -73.41 -12.18
N TRP A 83 74.43 -74.29 -12.94
CA TRP A 83 72.99 -74.18 -13.16
C TRP A 83 72.19 -74.32 -11.85
N ILE A 84 72.58 -75.25 -10.97
CA ILE A 84 71.93 -75.44 -9.67
C ILE A 84 72.01 -74.16 -8.80
N GLN A 85 73.10 -73.41 -8.89
CA GLN A 85 73.25 -72.13 -8.17
C GLN A 85 72.45 -70.97 -8.79
N ILE A 86 72.29 -70.93 -10.11
CA ILE A 86 71.60 -69.85 -10.84
C ILE A 86 70.08 -70.07 -10.89
N ARG A 87 69.62 -71.33 -10.90
CA ARG A 87 68.20 -71.71 -11.02
C ARG A 87 67.27 -70.97 -10.04
N PRO A 88 67.58 -70.81 -8.74
CA PRO A 88 66.71 -70.07 -7.81
C PRO A 88 66.52 -68.60 -8.19
N ILE A 89 67.56 -67.95 -8.70
CA ILE A 89 67.54 -66.55 -9.12
C ILE A 89 66.66 -66.38 -10.38
N THR A 90 66.79 -67.30 -11.34
CA THR A 90 65.92 -67.30 -12.52
C THR A 90 64.44 -67.57 -12.19
N GLY A 91 64.18 -68.43 -11.19
CA GLY A 91 62.84 -68.69 -10.69
C GLY A 91 62.22 -67.48 -9.98
N SER A 92 63.00 -66.79 -9.13
CA SER A 92 62.53 -65.60 -8.43
C SER A 92 62.24 -64.44 -9.38
N LEU A 93 63.04 -64.26 -10.45
CA LEU A 93 62.78 -63.27 -11.50
C LEU A 93 61.46 -63.51 -12.23
N ASN A 94 61.11 -64.77 -12.52
CA ASN A 94 59.82 -65.12 -13.12
C ASN A 94 58.65 -64.81 -12.18
N SER A 95 58.77 -65.17 -10.89
CA SER A 95 57.76 -64.85 -9.88
C SER A 95 57.59 -63.35 -9.70
N LEU A 96 58.69 -62.59 -9.65
CA LEU A 96 58.68 -61.13 -9.57
C LEU A 96 57.97 -60.51 -10.79
N SER A 97 58.22 -61.05 -11.99
CA SER A 97 57.56 -60.59 -13.22
C SER A 97 56.05 -60.86 -13.19
N PHE A 98 55.60 -61.98 -12.63
CA PHE A 98 54.17 -62.25 -12.43
C PHE A 98 53.54 -61.32 -11.40
N VAL A 99 54.22 -61.06 -10.28
CA VAL A 99 53.76 -60.08 -9.28
C VAL A 99 53.66 -58.70 -9.90
N LEU A 100 54.62 -58.30 -10.73
CA LEU A 100 54.61 -57.02 -11.44
C LEU A 100 53.39 -56.90 -12.37
N VAL A 101 53.12 -57.92 -13.20
CA VAL A 101 51.94 -57.95 -14.09
C VAL A 101 50.63 -57.91 -13.28
N GLY A 102 50.54 -58.66 -12.19
CA GLY A 102 49.39 -58.64 -11.29
C GLY A 102 49.18 -57.27 -10.64
N ALA A 103 50.25 -56.63 -10.17
CA ALA A 103 50.21 -55.31 -9.55
C ALA A 103 49.76 -54.23 -10.56
N ILE A 104 50.30 -54.25 -11.78
CA ILE A 104 49.87 -53.35 -12.87
C ILE A 104 48.37 -53.52 -13.15
N THR A 105 47.89 -54.76 -13.21
CA THR A 105 46.48 -55.08 -13.48
C THR A 105 45.55 -54.58 -12.36
N LEU A 106 45.91 -54.81 -11.09
CA LEU A 106 45.13 -54.35 -9.95
C LEU A 106 45.10 -52.82 -9.86
N PHE A 107 46.24 -52.17 -10.04
CA PHE A 107 46.36 -50.72 -10.01
C PHE A 107 45.54 -50.06 -11.12
N PHE A 108 45.58 -50.62 -12.34
CA PHE A 108 44.73 -50.15 -13.44
C PHE A 108 43.25 -50.26 -13.13
N SER A 109 42.79 -51.40 -12.60
CA SER A 109 41.39 -51.60 -12.21
C SER A 109 40.92 -50.53 -11.22
N GLN A 110 41.74 -50.21 -10.22
CA GLN A 110 41.42 -49.19 -9.21
C GLN A 110 41.42 -47.77 -9.80
N ILE A 111 42.39 -47.42 -10.64
CA ILE A 111 42.44 -46.12 -11.32
C ILE A 111 41.25 -45.96 -12.26
N TYR A 112 40.94 -46.99 -13.06
CA TYR A 112 39.85 -46.93 -14.02
C TYR A 112 38.49 -46.76 -13.32
N ALA A 113 38.26 -47.47 -12.22
CA ALA A 113 37.08 -47.29 -11.39
C ALA A 113 37.00 -45.86 -10.81
N THR A 114 38.12 -45.31 -10.35
CA THR A 114 38.18 -43.92 -9.82
C THR A 114 37.91 -42.90 -10.92
N TYR A 115 38.51 -43.07 -12.09
CA TYR A 115 38.32 -42.20 -13.25
C TYR A 115 36.85 -42.16 -13.69
N GLN A 116 36.18 -43.32 -13.75
CA GLN A 116 34.77 -43.38 -14.07
C GLN A 116 33.90 -42.66 -13.04
N ARG A 117 34.19 -42.83 -11.74
CA ARG A 117 33.49 -42.10 -10.66
C ARG A 117 33.68 -40.59 -10.79
N MET A 118 34.90 -40.13 -11.04
CA MET A 118 35.18 -38.70 -11.26
C MET A 118 34.40 -38.13 -12.46
N GLY A 119 34.23 -38.92 -13.53
CA GLY A 119 33.40 -38.54 -14.67
C GLY A 119 31.92 -38.35 -14.29
N GLN A 120 31.36 -39.29 -13.50
CA GLN A 120 29.98 -39.21 -13.02
C GLN A 120 29.77 -38.08 -12.01
N ASP A 121 30.70 -37.90 -11.07
CA ASP A 121 30.67 -36.82 -10.09
C ASP A 121 30.72 -35.45 -10.78
N LYS A 122 31.58 -35.29 -11.79
CA LYS A 122 31.65 -34.06 -12.60
C LYS A 122 30.32 -33.76 -13.28
N ALA A 123 29.68 -34.76 -13.90
CA ALA A 123 28.38 -34.58 -14.54
C ALA A 123 27.29 -34.20 -13.52
N THR A 124 27.30 -34.83 -12.35
CA THR A 124 26.34 -34.56 -11.26
C THR A 124 26.52 -33.14 -10.72
N ILE A 125 27.77 -32.71 -10.47
CA ILE A 125 28.10 -31.36 -10.02
C ILE A 125 27.68 -30.32 -11.06
N GLN A 126 27.91 -30.59 -12.36
CA GLN A 126 27.49 -29.69 -13.43
C GLN A 126 25.96 -29.57 -13.48
N GLY A 127 25.22 -30.67 -13.32
CA GLY A 127 23.76 -30.65 -13.23
C GLY A 127 23.26 -29.83 -12.04
N ALA A 128 23.78 -30.09 -10.83
CA ALA A 128 23.43 -29.35 -9.63
C ALA A 128 23.75 -27.85 -9.75
N HIS A 129 24.88 -27.50 -10.38
CA HIS A 129 25.25 -26.11 -10.61
C HIS A 129 24.26 -25.40 -11.56
N GLN A 130 23.84 -26.06 -12.64
CA GLN A 130 22.82 -25.53 -13.54
C GLN A 130 21.47 -25.35 -12.86
N GLU A 131 21.07 -26.31 -12.01
CA GLU A 131 19.84 -26.23 -11.22
C GLU A 131 19.86 -25.05 -10.24
N ILE A 132 20.97 -24.84 -9.52
CA ILE A 132 21.14 -23.70 -8.62
C ILE A 132 21.07 -22.37 -9.39
N LEU A 133 21.71 -22.27 -10.54
CA LEU A 133 21.63 -21.06 -11.38
C LEU A 133 20.19 -20.79 -11.85
N ALA A 134 19.47 -21.82 -12.26
CA ALA A 134 18.07 -21.69 -12.65
C ALA A 134 17.18 -21.27 -11.47
N LEU A 135 17.40 -21.84 -10.29
CA LEU A 135 16.66 -21.49 -9.08
C LEU A 135 16.95 -20.04 -8.64
N ASN A 136 18.21 -19.62 -8.63
CA ASN A 136 18.59 -18.25 -8.30
C ASN A 136 17.96 -17.24 -9.27
N ALA A 137 18.03 -17.49 -10.57
CA ALA A 137 17.40 -16.61 -11.57
C ALA A 137 15.87 -16.53 -11.39
N ASN A 138 15.22 -17.62 -11.01
CA ASN A 138 13.80 -17.64 -10.72
C ASN A 138 13.45 -16.87 -9.43
N LEU A 139 14.23 -17.07 -8.36
CA LEU A 139 14.08 -16.35 -7.11
C LEU A 139 14.27 -14.84 -7.30
N GLU A 140 15.31 -14.42 -8.02
CA GLU A 140 15.54 -13.00 -8.34
C GLU A 140 14.37 -12.41 -9.10
N ARG A 141 13.82 -13.13 -10.09
CA ARG A 141 12.62 -12.70 -10.82
C ARG A 141 11.41 -12.55 -9.89
N MET A 142 11.16 -13.55 -9.04
CA MET A 142 10.02 -13.55 -8.12
C MET A 142 10.14 -12.42 -7.09
N VAL A 143 11.33 -12.20 -6.53
CA VAL A 143 11.58 -11.08 -5.62
C VAL A 143 11.35 -9.76 -6.35
N ALA A 144 11.91 -9.56 -7.54
CA ALA A 144 11.72 -8.33 -8.31
C ALA A 144 10.26 -8.08 -8.72
N GLU A 145 9.48 -9.12 -8.98
CA GLU A 145 8.06 -9.03 -9.25
C GLU A 145 7.27 -8.68 -7.99
N ARG A 146 7.49 -9.39 -6.88
CA ARG A 146 6.83 -9.11 -5.60
C ARG A 146 7.15 -7.73 -5.05
N THR A 147 8.40 -7.28 -5.18
CA THR A 147 8.78 -5.91 -4.80
C THR A 147 8.04 -4.88 -5.64
N ARG A 148 7.92 -5.09 -6.96
CA ARG A 148 7.15 -4.19 -7.84
C ARG A 148 5.66 -4.19 -7.50
N GLU A 149 5.05 -5.36 -7.26
CA GLU A 149 3.65 -5.48 -6.85
C GLU A 149 3.41 -4.74 -5.52
N LEU A 150 4.30 -4.93 -4.54
CA LEU A 150 4.21 -4.30 -3.23
C LEU A 150 4.32 -2.78 -3.36
N SER A 151 5.33 -2.27 -4.07
CA SER A 151 5.51 -0.83 -4.28
C SER A 151 4.31 -0.22 -5.03
N ALA A 152 3.81 -0.88 -6.08
CA ALA A 152 2.64 -0.40 -6.82
C ALA A 152 1.37 -0.40 -5.95
N SER A 153 1.20 -1.39 -5.07
CA SER A 153 0.10 -1.46 -4.12
C SER A 153 0.21 -0.37 -3.05
N GLU A 154 1.41 -0.14 -2.51
CA GLU A 154 1.68 0.92 -1.53
C GLU A 154 1.42 2.32 -2.13
N GLU A 155 1.91 2.58 -3.34
CA GLU A 155 1.64 3.84 -4.05
C GLU A 155 0.15 4.04 -4.34
N LYS A 156 -0.56 2.97 -4.72
CA LYS A 156 -2.01 3.01 -4.91
C LYS A 156 -2.73 3.35 -3.60
N TYR A 157 -2.37 2.67 -2.51
CA TYR A 157 -2.91 2.95 -1.18
C TYR A 157 -2.63 4.39 -0.76
N ARG A 158 -1.38 4.85 -0.85
CA ARG A 158 -0.97 6.21 -0.49
C ARG A 158 -1.72 7.27 -1.29
N ARG A 159 -1.93 7.05 -2.60
CA ARG A 159 -2.73 7.95 -3.44
C ARG A 159 -4.21 8.00 -3.03
N LEU A 160 -4.82 6.87 -2.68
CA LEU A 160 -6.22 6.85 -2.25
C LEU A 160 -6.39 7.48 -0.86
N PHE A 161 -5.46 7.20 0.05
CA PHE A 161 -5.45 7.73 1.41
C PHE A 161 -5.22 9.25 1.42
N GLU A 162 -4.12 9.71 0.83
CA GLU A 162 -3.75 11.14 0.78
C GLU A 162 -4.61 11.96 -0.21
N GLY A 163 -5.10 11.32 -1.28
CA GLY A 163 -5.95 11.98 -2.28
C GLY A 163 -7.39 12.18 -1.83
N SER A 164 -7.83 11.54 -0.74
CA SER A 164 -9.15 11.76 -0.16
C SER A 164 -9.28 13.18 0.38
N ARG A 165 -10.40 13.84 0.07
CA ARG A 165 -10.77 15.15 0.64
C ARG A 165 -11.44 15.05 2.00
N ASP A 166 -11.93 13.86 2.33
CA ASP A 166 -12.47 13.55 3.64
C ASP A 166 -11.32 13.09 4.54
N MET A 167 -11.45 13.36 5.84
CA MET A 167 -10.49 12.93 6.84
C MET A 167 -10.51 11.40 6.91
N VAL A 168 -9.36 10.77 6.65
CA VAL A 168 -9.18 9.33 6.83
C VAL A 168 -8.16 9.13 7.94
N PHE A 169 -8.51 8.32 8.93
CA PHE A 169 -7.67 8.10 10.10
C PHE A 169 -7.62 6.61 10.48
N ILE A 170 -6.52 6.25 11.12
CA ILE A 170 -6.27 4.91 11.65
C ILE A 170 -5.79 5.10 13.08
N CYS A 171 -6.46 4.44 14.02
CA CYS A 171 -6.06 4.37 15.41
C CYS A 171 -5.73 2.95 15.83
N ASP A 172 -5.00 2.82 16.93
CA ASP A 172 -4.85 1.54 17.63
C ASP A 172 -6.15 1.16 18.36
N GLY A 173 -6.15 -0.03 19.00
CA GLY A 173 -7.28 -0.51 19.78
C GLY A 173 -7.67 0.34 21.00
N GLN A 174 -6.84 1.30 21.39
CA GLN A 174 -7.11 2.25 22.48
C GLN A 174 -7.60 3.61 21.97
N GLY A 175 -7.68 3.82 20.65
CA GLY A 175 -8.09 5.09 20.05
C GLY A 175 -6.95 6.08 19.78
N ARG A 176 -5.69 5.69 20.00
CA ARG A 176 -4.53 6.53 19.70
C ARG A 176 -4.24 6.55 18.22
N LEU A 177 -4.00 7.74 17.67
CA LEU A 177 -3.80 7.94 16.25
C LEU A 177 -2.49 7.31 15.77
N LEU A 178 -2.58 6.36 14.83
CA LEU A 178 -1.45 5.75 14.13
C LEU A 178 -1.17 6.45 12.79
N ASP A 179 -2.24 6.82 12.08
CA ASP A 179 -2.14 7.49 10.78
C ASP A 179 -3.33 8.41 10.53
N ILE A 180 -3.12 9.48 9.78
CA ILE A 180 -4.14 10.41 9.29
C ILE A 180 -3.67 11.03 7.97
N ASN A 181 -4.59 11.17 7.02
CA ASN A 181 -4.29 11.78 5.73
C ASN A 181 -4.17 13.31 5.80
N GLN A 182 -3.71 13.92 4.70
CA GLN A 182 -3.61 15.37 4.57
C GLN A 182 -4.88 16.12 4.94
N ALA A 183 -6.02 15.70 4.41
CA ALA A 183 -7.30 16.35 4.68
C ALA A 183 -7.63 16.33 6.18
N GLY A 184 -7.32 15.24 6.88
CA GLY A 184 -7.63 15.08 8.29
C GLY A 184 -6.86 16.02 9.20
N TRP A 185 -5.54 16.08 9.10
CA TRP A 185 -4.77 16.94 10.00
C TRP A 185 -4.98 18.43 9.71
N GLN A 186 -5.25 18.79 8.45
CA GLN A 186 -5.66 20.15 8.06
C GLN A 186 -7.03 20.53 8.63
N LEU A 187 -8.00 19.60 8.56
CA LEU A 187 -9.35 19.80 9.12
C LEU A 187 -9.31 20.07 10.62
N LEU A 188 -8.39 19.41 11.32
CA LEU A 188 -8.19 19.55 12.77
C LEU A 188 -7.30 20.75 13.15
N GLY A 189 -6.82 21.53 12.18
CA GLY A 189 -6.02 22.73 12.42
C GLY A 189 -4.54 22.49 12.78
N ALA A 190 -4.03 21.26 12.61
CA ALA A 190 -2.61 20.97 12.82
C ALA A 190 -1.76 21.46 11.62
N GLN A 191 -0.49 21.79 11.84
CA GLN A 191 0.42 22.16 10.74
C GLN A 191 1.06 20.93 10.11
N GLU A 192 1.28 19.87 10.90
CA GLU A 192 1.80 18.60 10.42
C GLU A 192 1.12 17.40 11.08
N LYS A 193 1.14 16.26 10.38
CA LYS A 193 0.65 14.97 10.87
C LYS A 193 1.28 14.57 12.22
N GLY A 194 2.58 14.85 12.40
CA GLY A 194 3.37 14.45 13.56
C GLY A 194 2.84 14.98 14.90
N GLU A 195 2.19 16.14 14.90
CA GLU A 195 1.58 16.72 16.10
C GLU A 195 0.45 15.86 16.68
N LEU A 196 -0.23 15.10 15.82
CA LEU A 196 -1.42 14.32 16.16
C LEU A 196 -1.12 12.85 16.46
N LEU A 197 0.01 12.31 15.97
CA LEU A 197 0.35 10.90 16.13
C LEU A 197 0.53 10.51 17.60
N GLY A 198 -0.01 9.36 17.98
CA GLY A 198 0.03 8.80 19.34
C GLY A 198 -0.94 9.44 20.34
N ARG A 199 -1.61 10.54 19.95
CA ARG A 199 -2.65 11.18 20.78
C ARG A 199 -3.98 10.45 20.61
N ASP A 200 -4.82 10.53 21.63
CA ASP A 200 -6.21 10.06 21.54
C ASP A 200 -6.98 10.99 20.59
N LEU A 201 -7.40 10.44 19.46
CA LEU A 201 -8.15 11.19 18.46
C LEU A 201 -9.57 11.48 18.93
N LEU A 202 -10.22 10.52 19.59
CA LEU A 202 -11.62 10.64 20.00
C LEU A 202 -11.77 11.68 21.09
N GLU A 203 -10.82 11.74 22.03
CA GLU A 203 -10.79 12.75 23.09
C GLU A 203 -10.62 14.17 22.54
N ARG A 204 -9.75 14.35 21.55
CA ARG A 204 -9.40 15.66 20.99
C ARG A 204 -10.47 16.18 20.02
N VAL A 205 -11.07 15.29 19.23
CA VAL A 205 -11.92 15.66 18.09
C VAL A 205 -13.40 15.70 18.46
N LEU A 206 -13.85 14.86 19.40
CA LEU A 206 -15.25 14.75 19.80
C LEU A 206 -15.47 15.37 21.19
N PRO A 207 -16.48 16.26 21.35
CA PRO A 207 -16.94 16.68 22.66
C PRO A 207 -17.34 15.46 23.52
N THR A 208 -17.17 15.57 24.84
CA THR A 208 -17.41 14.49 25.80
C THR A 208 -18.81 13.88 25.69
N ASP A 209 -19.81 14.70 25.33
CA ASP A 209 -21.21 14.29 25.15
C ASP A 209 -21.40 13.31 23.98
N ASN A 210 -20.50 13.30 22.99
CA ASN A 210 -20.56 12.41 21.82
C ASN A 210 -19.70 11.14 21.96
N GLN A 211 -18.84 11.06 22.98
CA GLN A 211 -17.86 9.98 23.12
C GLN A 211 -18.50 8.65 23.57
N GLY A 212 -19.41 8.70 24.54
CA GLY A 212 -20.06 7.49 25.08
C GLY A 212 -20.85 6.73 24.02
N GLY A 213 -21.68 7.43 23.25
CA GLY A 213 -22.50 6.81 22.20
C GLY A 213 -21.71 6.24 21.03
N LEU A 214 -20.48 6.71 20.79
CA LEU A 214 -19.61 6.18 19.73
C LEU A 214 -18.91 4.89 20.18
N LEU A 215 -18.30 4.89 21.37
CA LEU A 215 -17.59 3.75 21.90
C LEU A 215 -18.52 2.56 22.12
N ASP A 216 -19.71 2.78 22.65
CA ASP A 216 -20.71 1.73 22.85
C ASP A 216 -21.16 1.11 21.51
N ARG A 217 -21.39 1.92 20.48
CA ARG A 217 -21.78 1.43 19.15
C ARG A 217 -20.67 0.64 18.46
N LEU A 218 -19.42 1.09 18.61
CA LEU A 218 -18.25 0.39 18.10
C LEU A 218 -17.99 -0.92 18.85
N GLN A 219 -18.31 -0.99 20.15
CA GLN A 219 -18.22 -2.22 20.93
C GLN A 219 -19.28 -3.26 20.53
N ASP A 220 -20.52 -2.83 20.29
CA ASP A 220 -21.64 -3.72 20.02
C ASP A 220 -21.71 -4.23 18.58
N ARG A 221 -21.33 -3.41 17.60
CA ARG A 221 -21.54 -3.70 16.17
C ARG A 221 -20.28 -3.79 15.34
N ASP A 222 -19.11 -3.54 15.93
CA ASP A 222 -17.80 -3.42 15.25
C ASP A 222 -17.72 -2.36 14.14
N PHE A 223 -18.82 -1.65 13.86
CA PHE A 223 -18.86 -0.55 12.91
C PHE A 223 -19.90 0.50 13.34
N VAL A 224 -19.65 1.73 12.90
CA VAL A 224 -20.60 2.83 12.93
C VAL A 224 -20.61 3.49 11.56
N SER A 225 -21.80 3.89 11.10
CA SER A 225 -21.96 4.69 9.89
C SER A 225 -22.93 5.83 10.15
N ASP A 226 -22.81 6.88 9.35
CA ASP A 226 -23.70 8.04 9.34
C ASP A 226 -23.90 8.70 10.72
N LEU A 227 -22.89 8.62 11.59
CA LEU A 227 -22.96 9.27 12.89
C LEU A 227 -22.57 10.74 12.74
N GLU A 228 -23.54 11.63 12.91
CA GLU A 228 -23.25 13.06 12.99
C GLU A 228 -22.57 13.39 14.32
N VAL A 229 -21.43 14.04 14.22
CA VAL A 229 -20.61 14.44 15.35
C VAL A 229 -20.29 15.92 15.25
N VAL A 230 -20.27 16.59 16.39
CA VAL A 230 -19.67 17.93 16.49
C VAL A 230 -18.16 17.74 16.58
N LEU A 231 -17.43 18.51 15.78
CA LEU A 231 -15.99 18.50 15.67
C LEU A 231 -15.44 19.77 16.25
N ARG A 232 -14.63 19.63 17.30
CA ARG A 232 -13.90 20.75 17.87
C ARG A 232 -12.69 21.06 16.99
N ARG A 233 -12.57 22.31 16.55
CA ARG A 233 -11.40 22.80 15.80
C ARG A 233 -10.57 23.72 16.68
N ASP A 234 -9.27 23.47 16.77
CA ASP A 234 -8.37 24.35 17.51
C ASP A 234 -8.34 25.73 16.82
N GLY A 235 -8.86 26.77 17.49
CA GLY A 235 -8.84 28.15 17.00
C GLY A 235 -9.89 28.51 15.94
N ALA A 236 -10.89 27.65 15.69
CA ALA A 236 -11.99 27.93 14.76
C ALA A 236 -13.35 27.54 15.36
N GLU A 237 -14.45 27.92 14.69
CA GLU A 237 -15.79 27.46 15.06
C GLU A 237 -15.92 25.94 14.93
N ASP A 238 -16.71 25.36 15.82
CA ASP A 238 -17.07 23.94 15.77
C ASP A 238 -17.72 23.61 14.41
N SER A 239 -17.36 22.44 13.89
CA SER A 239 -17.88 21.94 12.62
C SER A 239 -18.73 20.69 12.82
N ILE A 240 -19.55 20.34 11.83
CA ILE A 240 -20.36 19.12 11.88
C ILE A 240 -19.72 18.10 10.95
N GLY A 241 -19.30 16.98 11.53
CA GLY A 241 -18.76 15.83 10.82
C GLY A 241 -19.79 14.71 10.67
N LEU A 242 -19.70 13.95 9.59
CA LEU A 242 -20.34 12.65 9.43
C LEU A 242 -19.26 11.57 9.55
N LEU A 243 -19.32 10.78 10.62
CA LEU A 243 -18.34 9.76 10.95
C LEU A 243 -18.81 8.37 10.54
N ALA A 244 -17.93 7.65 9.86
CA ALA A 244 -18.01 6.20 9.70
C ALA A 244 -16.71 5.58 10.22
N ALA A 245 -16.80 4.56 11.07
CA ALA A 245 -15.61 3.90 11.62
C ALA A 245 -15.87 2.41 11.82
N THR A 246 -14.82 1.61 11.67
CA THR A 246 -14.85 0.16 11.80
C THR A 246 -13.73 -0.28 12.75
N VAL A 247 -14.04 -1.21 13.64
CA VAL A 247 -13.08 -1.83 14.55
C VAL A 247 -12.65 -3.17 13.98
N ARG A 248 -11.34 -3.36 13.83
CA ARG A 248 -10.74 -4.67 13.56
C ARG A 248 -10.24 -5.25 14.87
N ARG A 249 -10.68 -6.48 15.18
CA ARG A 249 -10.27 -7.22 16.37
C ARG A 249 -9.20 -8.24 16.03
N ASN A 250 -8.33 -8.51 17.01
CA ASN A 250 -7.34 -9.58 16.91
C ASN A 250 -7.99 -10.97 17.12
N GLN A 251 -7.18 -12.03 17.03
CA GLN A 251 -7.64 -13.42 17.22
C GLN A 251 -8.24 -13.70 18.61
N VAL A 252 -8.00 -12.83 19.59
CA VAL A 252 -8.49 -12.94 20.98
C VAL A 252 -9.75 -12.08 21.21
N GLY A 253 -10.29 -11.43 20.17
CA GLY A 253 -11.49 -10.60 20.25
C GLY A 253 -11.27 -9.18 20.80
N MET A 254 -10.02 -8.80 21.08
CA MET A 254 -9.69 -7.45 21.53
C MET A 254 -9.56 -6.49 20.33
N PRO A 255 -9.99 -5.22 20.46
CA PRO A 255 -9.75 -4.21 19.43
C PRO A 255 -8.25 -4.10 19.11
N GLU A 256 -7.89 -4.24 17.85
CA GLU A 256 -6.51 -4.12 17.36
C GLU A 256 -6.32 -2.79 16.61
N ARG A 257 -7.28 -2.44 15.75
CA ARG A 257 -7.29 -1.19 15.00
C ARG A 257 -8.69 -0.61 14.89
N ILE A 258 -8.75 0.71 14.80
CA ILE A 258 -9.96 1.45 14.46
C ILE A 258 -9.65 2.26 13.21
N GLU A 259 -10.39 2.03 12.14
CA GLU A 259 -10.22 2.73 10.86
C GLU A 259 -11.48 3.56 10.61
N GLY A 260 -11.31 4.84 10.28
CA GLY A 260 -12.46 5.72 10.13
C GLY A 260 -12.29 6.77 9.04
N ILE A 261 -13.44 7.20 8.53
CA ILE A 261 -13.58 8.30 7.60
C ILE A 261 -14.53 9.31 8.23
N LEU A 262 -14.13 10.58 8.18
CA LEU A 262 -14.94 11.68 8.65
C LEU A 262 -15.08 12.73 7.56
N LYS A 263 -16.34 13.07 7.26
CA LYS A 263 -16.70 14.05 6.24
C LYS A 263 -17.23 15.32 6.88
N ASP A 264 -16.64 16.47 6.55
CA ASP A 264 -17.18 17.77 6.97
C ASP A 264 -18.48 18.08 6.19
N ILE A 265 -19.60 18.16 6.91
CA ILE A 265 -20.93 18.46 6.36
C ILE A 265 -21.44 19.83 6.81
N SER A 266 -20.59 20.68 7.38
CA SER A 266 -20.97 22.00 7.91
C SER A 266 -21.65 22.87 6.85
N SER A 267 -21.07 22.95 5.65
CA SER A 267 -21.64 23.69 4.52
C SER A 267 -23.00 23.13 4.09
N ARG A 268 -23.14 21.79 4.08
CA ARG A 268 -24.40 21.12 3.74
C ARG A 268 -25.49 21.45 4.76
N ARG A 269 -25.17 21.33 6.05
CA ARG A 269 -26.07 21.66 7.16
C ARG A 269 -26.46 23.14 7.18
N TRP A 270 -25.57 24.05 6.79
CA TRP A 270 -25.88 25.46 6.64
C TRP A 270 -26.88 25.70 5.49
N MET A 271 -26.63 25.09 4.32
CA MET A 271 -27.54 25.17 3.16
C MET A 271 -28.92 24.56 3.46
N GLU A 272 -28.97 23.39 4.11
CA GLU A 272 -30.22 22.74 4.54
C GLU A 272 -31.03 23.67 5.46
N ARG A 273 -30.38 24.33 6.43
CA ARG A 273 -31.04 25.30 7.32
C ARG A 273 -31.56 26.52 6.56
N GLN A 274 -30.80 27.06 5.62
CA GLN A 274 -31.24 28.19 4.79
C GLN A 274 -32.45 27.82 3.91
N LEU A 275 -32.46 26.61 3.33
CA LEU A 275 -33.59 26.12 2.55
C LEU A 275 -34.86 25.98 3.41
N LEU A 276 -34.74 25.36 4.59
CA LEU A 276 -35.87 25.24 5.53
C LEU A 276 -36.41 26.61 5.95
N GLN A 277 -35.52 27.58 6.19
CA GLN A 277 -35.92 28.95 6.53
C GLN A 277 -36.63 29.64 5.35
N ALA A 278 -36.11 29.49 4.12
CA ALA A 278 -36.72 30.05 2.92
C ALA A 278 -38.10 29.43 2.63
N ASP A 279 -38.25 28.12 2.79
CA ASP A 279 -39.52 27.41 2.62
C ASP A 279 -40.58 27.87 3.63
N LYS A 280 -40.17 28.02 4.90
CA LYS A 280 -41.03 28.57 5.95
C LYS A 280 -41.47 30.01 5.64
N LEU A 281 -40.56 30.84 5.12
CA LEU A 281 -40.87 32.21 4.70
C LEU A 281 -41.80 32.27 3.49
N ALA A 282 -41.60 31.40 2.49
CA ALA A 282 -42.47 31.31 1.31
C ALA A 282 -43.90 30.89 1.68
N SER A 283 -44.03 29.90 2.56
CA SER A 283 -45.32 29.43 3.10
C SER A 283 -46.07 30.52 3.86
N LEU A 284 -45.35 31.27 4.73
CA LEU A 284 -45.89 32.47 5.37
C LEU A 284 -46.31 33.51 4.33
N GLY A 285 -45.52 33.70 3.27
CA GLY A 285 -45.80 34.60 2.16
C GLY A 285 -47.15 34.36 1.50
N GLN A 286 -47.42 33.13 1.07
CA GLN A 286 -48.65 32.77 0.37
C GLN A 286 -49.91 32.91 1.24
N LEU A 287 -49.85 32.48 2.50
CA LEU A 287 -50.99 32.54 3.42
C LEU A 287 -51.29 33.98 3.90
N SER A 288 -50.26 34.84 3.95
CA SER A 288 -50.40 36.21 4.47
C SER A 288 -51.40 37.06 3.69
N ALA A 289 -51.54 36.87 2.37
CA ALA A 289 -52.44 37.72 1.57
C ALA A 289 -53.93 37.47 1.87
N GLY A 290 -54.35 36.21 2.02
CA GLY A 290 -55.73 35.85 2.36
C GLY A 290 -56.07 36.22 3.81
N VAL A 291 -55.20 35.81 4.74
CA VAL A 291 -55.37 36.10 6.18
C VAL A 291 -55.41 37.60 6.45
N ALA A 292 -54.54 38.38 5.80
CA ALA A 292 -54.54 39.82 5.99
C ALA A 292 -55.82 40.49 5.49
N HIS A 293 -56.41 40.00 4.39
CA HIS A 293 -57.69 40.52 3.92
C HIS A 293 -58.81 40.21 4.92
N GLU A 294 -58.85 39.00 5.47
CA GLU A 294 -59.84 38.57 6.45
C GLU A 294 -59.71 39.31 7.79
N ILE A 295 -58.50 39.71 8.21
CA ILE A 295 -58.28 40.51 9.42
C ILE A 295 -58.55 42.00 9.18
N ASN A 296 -58.21 42.54 8.00
CA ASN A 296 -58.44 43.94 7.69
C ASN A 296 -59.94 44.30 7.65
N ASN A 297 -60.80 43.36 7.23
CA ASN A 297 -62.24 43.57 7.17
C ASN A 297 -62.87 43.92 8.54
N PRO A 298 -62.76 43.09 9.60
CA PRO A 298 -63.30 43.42 10.91
C PRO A 298 -62.59 44.61 11.56
N LEU A 299 -61.27 44.78 11.36
CA LEU A 299 -60.55 45.96 11.87
C LEU A 299 -61.07 47.27 11.24
N GLY A 300 -61.38 47.25 9.94
CA GLY A 300 -61.98 48.39 9.25
C GLY A 300 -63.35 48.76 9.80
N LEU A 301 -64.18 47.77 10.10
CA LEU A 301 -65.49 47.99 10.74
C LEU A 301 -65.33 48.55 12.16
N ILE A 302 -64.44 47.96 12.98
CA ILE A 302 -64.16 48.43 14.33
C ILE A 302 -63.70 49.89 14.30
N LEU A 303 -62.70 50.22 13.46
CA LEU A 303 -62.21 51.60 13.31
C LEU A 303 -63.33 52.54 12.85
N GLY A 304 -64.12 52.14 11.84
CA GLY A 304 -65.22 52.96 11.32
C GLY A 304 -66.28 53.28 12.37
N TYR A 305 -66.76 52.28 13.11
CA TYR A 305 -67.73 52.51 14.19
C TYR A 305 -67.14 53.30 15.35
N THR A 306 -65.88 53.03 15.73
CA THR A 306 -65.20 53.77 16.80
C THR A 306 -65.08 55.25 16.45
N GLN A 307 -64.71 55.56 15.19
CA GLN A 307 -64.61 56.93 14.69
C GLN A 307 -65.95 57.64 14.57
N LEU A 308 -67.02 56.93 14.17
CA LEU A 308 -68.38 57.49 14.15
C LEU A 308 -68.85 57.84 15.56
N LEU A 309 -68.67 56.94 16.54
CA LEU A 309 -69.04 57.19 17.93
C LEU A 309 -68.24 58.35 18.54
N LEU A 310 -66.95 58.45 18.23
CA LEU A 310 -66.10 59.57 18.67
C LEU A 310 -66.55 60.92 18.12
N ARG A 311 -67.25 60.97 16.98
CA ARG A 311 -67.72 62.21 16.36
C ARG A 311 -68.85 62.88 17.16
N ASP A 312 -69.68 62.06 17.80
CA ASP A 312 -70.91 62.51 18.45
C ASP A 312 -70.77 62.58 19.99
N LEU A 313 -69.57 62.31 20.54
CA LEU A 313 -69.28 62.31 21.97
C LEU A 313 -68.47 63.53 22.42
N GLU A 314 -68.65 63.94 23.68
CA GLU A 314 -67.81 64.98 24.28
C GLU A 314 -66.33 64.51 24.39
N PRO A 315 -65.34 65.32 23.94
CA PRO A 315 -63.95 64.88 23.81
C PRO A 315 -63.25 64.44 25.11
N GLN A 316 -63.80 64.83 26.26
CA GLN A 316 -63.23 64.66 27.60
C GLN A 316 -63.97 63.61 28.45
N GLY A 317 -65.09 63.07 27.96
CA GLY A 317 -65.84 62.02 28.67
C GLY A 317 -65.09 60.68 28.70
N GLN A 318 -65.30 59.88 29.74
CA GLN A 318 -64.65 58.56 29.90
C GLN A 318 -64.86 57.66 28.68
N VAL A 319 -66.06 57.62 28.13
CA VAL A 319 -66.40 56.81 26.93
C VAL A 319 -65.58 57.23 25.70
N ALA A 320 -65.33 58.53 25.54
CA ALA A 320 -64.50 59.03 24.44
C ALA A 320 -63.02 58.66 24.64
N GLN A 321 -62.53 58.59 25.88
CA GLN A 321 -61.18 58.09 26.17
C GLN A 321 -61.06 56.57 25.90
N ASP A 322 -62.05 55.79 26.30
CA ASP A 322 -62.08 54.34 26.05
C ASP A 322 -62.12 54.03 24.54
N LEU A 323 -62.93 54.76 23.77
CA LEU A 323 -62.96 54.63 22.30
C LEU A 323 -61.62 55.00 21.65
N LYS A 324 -60.91 56.03 22.13
CA LYS A 324 -59.55 56.36 21.64
C LYS A 324 -58.55 55.23 21.90
N VAL A 325 -58.68 54.50 23.01
CA VAL A 325 -57.85 53.32 23.28
C VAL A 325 -58.15 52.21 22.27
N ILE A 326 -59.43 51.92 22.02
CA ILE A 326 -59.85 50.93 21.01
C ILE A 326 -59.34 51.31 19.62
N GLU A 327 -59.51 52.57 19.21
CA GLU A 327 -59.00 53.07 17.93
C GLU A 327 -57.48 52.87 17.81
N LYS A 328 -56.73 53.25 18.85
CA LYS A 328 -55.27 53.08 18.89
C LYS A 328 -54.84 51.62 18.71
N HIS A 329 -55.50 50.68 19.38
CA HIS A 329 -55.18 49.26 19.27
C HIS A 329 -55.61 48.66 17.93
N ALA A 330 -56.78 49.03 17.41
CA ALA A 330 -57.23 48.58 16.09
C ALA A 330 -56.28 49.10 14.97
N GLN A 331 -55.84 50.35 15.07
CA GLN A 331 -54.84 50.93 14.17
C GLN A 331 -53.45 50.28 14.33
N HIS A 332 -53.12 49.79 15.52
CA HIS A 332 -51.90 49.01 15.73
C HIS A 332 -51.97 47.63 15.07
N CYS A 333 -53.07 46.90 15.25
CA CYS A 333 -53.30 45.62 14.58
C CYS A 333 -53.25 45.76 13.06
N LYS A 334 -53.89 46.82 12.52
CA LYS A 334 -53.84 47.12 11.08
C LYS A 334 -52.42 47.30 10.56
N ARG A 335 -51.57 48.03 11.29
CA ARG A 335 -50.15 48.20 10.95
C ARG A 335 -49.38 46.88 10.96
N ILE A 336 -49.58 46.03 11.97
CA ILE A 336 -48.93 44.70 12.04
C ILE A 336 -49.28 43.86 10.80
N VAL A 337 -50.55 43.86 10.41
CA VAL A 337 -51.03 43.13 9.23
C VAL A 337 -50.45 43.69 7.95
N GLU A 338 -50.36 45.02 7.82
CA GLU A 338 -49.74 45.69 6.67
C GLU A 338 -48.23 45.38 6.57
N ASP A 339 -47.51 45.38 7.69
CA ASP A 339 -46.08 45.05 7.72
C ASP A 339 -45.83 43.58 7.38
N LEU A 340 -46.69 42.67 7.86
CA LEU A 340 -46.65 41.25 7.49
C LEU A 340 -46.88 41.05 5.97
N LEU A 341 -47.85 41.77 5.39
CA LEU A 341 -48.13 41.78 3.94
C LEU A 341 -46.95 42.32 3.12
N LYS A 342 -46.35 43.43 3.56
CA LYS A 342 -45.17 44.02 2.90
C LYS A 342 -43.97 43.07 2.94
N PHE A 343 -43.81 42.34 4.04
CA PHE A 343 -42.75 41.35 4.20
C PHE A 343 -42.99 40.10 3.33
N SER A 344 -44.24 39.64 3.24
CA SER A 344 -44.67 38.51 2.40
C SER A 344 -44.51 38.78 0.90
N ARG A 345 -44.83 40.00 0.45
CA ARG A 345 -44.78 40.35 -0.97
C ARG A 345 -43.35 40.62 -1.43
N SER A 346 -42.82 39.72 -2.25
CA SER A 346 -41.66 39.98 -3.12
C SER A 346 -42.01 41.04 -4.16
N SER A 347 -42.04 42.31 -3.74
CA SER A 347 -42.19 43.44 -4.66
C SER A 347 -40.94 43.48 -5.55
N GLY A 348 -41.13 43.45 -6.87
CA GLY A 348 -40.05 43.52 -7.85
C GLY A 348 -39.11 44.69 -7.54
N THR A 349 -37.80 44.47 -7.65
CA THR A 349 -36.79 45.50 -7.39
C THR A 349 -36.46 46.26 -8.66
N THR A 350 -36.57 47.59 -8.63
CA THR A 350 -36.20 48.44 -9.75
C THR A 350 -34.88 49.12 -9.42
N LYS A 351 -33.77 48.52 -9.85
CA LYS A 351 -32.44 49.05 -9.57
C LYS A 351 -32.08 50.12 -10.59
N THR A 352 -31.73 51.31 -10.10
CA THR A 352 -31.28 52.45 -10.90
C THR A 352 -30.04 53.07 -10.28
N GLN A 353 -29.36 53.97 -10.99
CA GLN A 353 -28.22 54.71 -10.46
C GLN A 353 -28.69 55.72 -9.42
N GLN A 354 -28.32 55.52 -8.16
CA GLN A 354 -28.78 56.29 -7.03
C GLN A 354 -27.62 56.88 -6.22
N ASP A 355 -27.86 58.02 -5.59
CA ASP A 355 -26.93 58.65 -4.65
C ASP A 355 -27.33 58.31 -3.21
N ILE A 356 -26.51 57.52 -2.52
CA ILE A 356 -26.77 57.07 -1.15
C ILE A 356 -26.94 58.26 -0.19
N ASN A 357 -26.10 59.30 -0.31
CA ASN A 357 -26.16 60.45 0.59
C ASN A 357 -27.48 61.20 0.40
N GLY A 358 -27.91 61.40 -0.85
CA GLY A 358 -29.20 61.99 -1.16
C GLY A 358 -30.37 61.20 -0.56
N LEU A 359 -30.38 59.86 -0.74
CA LEU A 359 -31.41 59.00 -0.16
C LEU A 359 -31.47 59.08 1.38
N LEU A 360 -30.30 59.10 2.04
CA LEU A 360 -30.22 59.18 3.49
C LEU A 360 -30.68 60.55 4.01
N GLN A 361 -30.31 61.64 3.33
CA GLN A 361 -30.75 63.00 3.67
C GLN A 361 -32.28 63.15 3.57
N GLU A 362 -32.90 62.58 2.54
CA GLU A 362 -34.36 62.56 2.42
C GLU A 362 -35.04 61.87 3.62
N VAL A 363 -34.50 60.73 4.06
CA VAL A 363 -35.02 60.01 5.23
C VAL A 363 -34.81 60.80 6.52
N LEU A 364 -33.62 61.39 6.70
CA LEU A 364 -33.29 62.22 7.86
C LEU A 364 -34.21 63.44 7.97
N ALA A 365 -34.59 64.06 6.85
CA ALA A 365 -35.53 65.17 6.84
C ALA A 365 -36.91 64.79 7.43
N VAL A 366 -37.34 63.55 7.23
CA VAL A 366 -38.63 63.04 7.76
C VAL A 366 -38.55 62.75 9.25
N VAL A 367 -37.43 62.22 9.75
CA VAL A 367 -37.32 61.83 11.18
C VAL A 367 -36.85 62.94 12.10
N ARG A 368 -36.20 63.99 11.58
CA ARG A 368 -35.63 65.10 12.38
C ARG A 368 -36.64 65.73 13.33
N SER A 369 -37.81 66.13 12.83
CA SER A 369 -38.85 66.79 13.63
C SER A 369 -39.33 65.91 14.79
N LYS A 370 -39.45 64.61 14.55
CA LYS A 370 -39.86 63.63 15.55
C LYS A 370 -38.77 63.40 16.59
N PHE A 371 -37.51 63.28 16.16
CA PHE A 371 -36.37 63.02 17.05
C PHE A 371 -36.08 64.24 17.93
N GLU A 372 -36.27 65.45 17.42
CA GLU A 372 -36.17 66.70 18.19
C GLU A 372 -37.21 66.76 19.32
N LEU A 373 -38.46 66.40 19.04
CA LEU A 373 -39.52 66.32 20.06
C LEU A 373 -39.18 65.32 21.18
N GLU A 374 -38.49 64.24 20.81
CA GLU A 374 -38.04 63.18 21.73
C GLU A 374 -36.65 63.46 22.33
N ARG A 375 -36.06 64.64 22.08
CA ARG A 375 -34.73 65.07 22.56
C ARG A 375 -33.57 64.17 22.12
N VAL A 376 -33.70 63.51 20.98
CA VAL A 376 -32.65 62.70 20.35
C VAL A 376 -31.78 63.59 19.47
N LYS A 377 -30.47 63.63 19.72
CA LYS A 377 -29.50 64.39 18.91
C LYS A 377 -29.07 63.58 17.70
N VAL A 378 -29.31 64.10 16.50
CA VAL A 378 -28.83 63.52 15.23
C VAL A 378 -27.48 64.16 14.86
N VAL A 379 -26.46 63.34 14.63
CA VAL A 379 -25.13 63.79 14.15
C VAL A 379 -24.88 63.18 12.77
N GLU A 380 -24.59 64.03 11.79
CA GLU A 380 -24.39 63.62 10.39
C GLU A 380 -22.91 63.70 10.01
N GLU A 381 -22.28 62.55 9.83
CA GLU A 381 -20.88 62.42 9.38
C GLU A 381 -20.86 61.65 8.05
N LEU A 382 -21.24 62.33 6.96
CA LEU A 382 -21.34 61.72 5.63
C LEU A 382 -20.05 61.92 4.82
N ALA A 383 -19.58 60.84 4.18
CA ALA A 383 -18.43 60.90 3.28
C ALA A 383 -18.76 61.69 2.00
N SER A 384 -17.85 62.56 1.56
CA SER A 384 -17.99 63.31 0.31
C SER A 384 -17.50 62.47 -0.90
N GLY A 385 -18.13 62.68 -2.07
CA GLY A 385 -17.67 62.08 -3.33
C GLY A 385 -17.94 60.58 -3.49
N LEU A 386 -18.96 60.03 -2.81
CA LEU A 386 -19.35 58.63 -2.99
C LEU A 386 -19.83 58.35 -4.44
N PRO A 387 -19.45 57.20 -5.03
CA PRO A 387 -19.94 56.83 -6.35
C PRO A 387 -21.44 56.53 -6.32
N ARG A 388 -22.13 56.80 -7.44
CA ARG A 388 -23.51 56.35 -7.60
C ARG A 388 -23.56 54.83 -7.66
N LEU A 389 -24.53 54.24 -6.97
CA LEU A 389 -24.68 52.80 -6.85
C LEU A 389 -25.95 52.34 -7.58
N THR A 390 -25.88 51.15 -8.18
CA THR A 390 -27.05 50.52 -8.82
C THR A 390 -27.87 49.77 -7.78
N LEU A 391 -28.91 50.44 -7.27
CA LEU A 391 -29.76 49.94 -6.19
C LEU A 391 -31.19 50.44 -6.33
N ASP A 392 -32.09 49.87 -5.52
CA ASP A 392 -33.48 50.29 -5.42
C ASP A 392 -33.59 51.37 -4.33
N GLY A 393 -33.80 52.62 -4.76
CA GLY A 393 -33.77 53.79 -3.87
C GLY A 393 -34.83 53.73 -2.78
N ASP A 394 -36.04 53.31 -3.11
CA ASP A 394 -37.17 53.25 -2.17
C ASP A 394 -36.93 52.16 -1.11
N LYS A 395 -36.41 50.99 -1.52
CA LYS A 395 -36.05 49.94 -0.56
C LYS A 395 -34.92 50.37 0.37
N MET A 396 -33.92 51.10 -0.14
CA MET A 396 -32.84 51.63 0.70
C MET A 396 -33.34 52.69 1.68
N LYS A 397 -34.24 53.60 1.26
CA LYS A 397 -34.90 54.54 2.18
C LYS A 397 -35.63 53.81 3.31
N GLN A 398 -36.31 52.70 3.00
CA GLN A 398 -36.97 51.86 4.01
C GLN A 398 -35.98 51.23 4.99
N VAL A 399 -34.83 50.73 4.50
CA VAL A 399 -33.75 50.21 5.36
C VAL A 399 -33.25 51.31 6.31
N PHE A 400 -32.93 52.50 5.78
CA PHE A 400 -32.47 53.63 6.61
C PHE A 400 -33.51 54.04 7.65
N MET A 401 -34.79 54.14 7.25
CA MET A 401 -35.89 54.45 8.16
C MET A 401 -35.99 53.43 9.29
N ASN A 402 -35.91 52.13 8.98
CA ASN A 402 -35.97 51.07 9.99
C ASN A 402 -34.78 51.11 10.96
N LEU A 403 -33.57 51.32 10.44
CA LEU A 403 -32.38 51.43 11.28
C LEU A 403 -32.48 52.64 12.24
N LEU A 404 -32.89 53.81 11.73
CA LEU A 404 -33.06 55.01 12.54
C LEU A 404 -34.17 54.84 13.60
N MET A 405 -35.30 54.25 13.22
CA MET A 405 -36.39 53.98 14.16
C MET A 405 -36.02 52.97 15.25
N ASN A 406 -35.20 51.97 14.93
CA ASN A 406 -34.67 51.00 15.88
C ASN A 406 -33.60 51.60 16.79
N ALA A 407 -32.72 52.46 16.26
CA ALA A 407 -31.71 53.15 17.07
C ALA A 407 -32.30 54.13 18.09
N ARG A 408 -33.53 54.59 17.84
CA ARG A 408 -34.32 55.43 18.74
C ARG A 408 -35.06 54.63 19.83
N GLN A 409 -35.41 53.36 19.56
CA GLN A 409 -36.05 52.47 20.55
C GLN A 409 -35.04 52.08 21.63
#